data_AF-A0A382EYW3-F1
#
_entry.id   AF-A0A382EYW3-F1
#
_cell.length_a   1.000
_cell.length_b   1.000
_cell.length_c   1.000
_cell.angle_alpha   90.00
_cell.angle_beta   90.00
_cell.angle_gamma   90.00
#
_symmetry.space_group_name_H-M   'P 1'
#
loop_
_entity.id
_entity.type
_entity.pdbx_description
1 polymer ?
#
loop_
_entity_poly.entity_id
_entity_poly.type
_entity_poly.pdbx_seq_one_letter_code
_entity_poly.pdbx_strand_id
1 'polypeptide(L)' 'MKAMEIPGGNIVHQAQVMSEEFRDMGTAQDELMKMFADPFYGGLYMTYVQLGKEAVKKIVCQVYENIHLKNGQDY' A
#
# COMPACT_ATOMS: atom_id res chain seq x y z
N MET A 1 17.33 -13.66 -0.46
CA MET A 1 16.24 -12.71 -0.75
C MET A 1 16.89 -11.39 -1.13
N LYS A 2 16.67 -10.85 -2.33
CA LYS A 2 17.22 -9.53 -2.69
C LYS A 2 16.29 -8.48 -2.11
N ALA A 3 16.80 -7.63 -1.21
CA ALA A 3 16.08 -6.43 -0.81
C ALA A 3 15.89 -5.57 -2.05
N MET A 4 14.65 -5.34 -2.45
CA MET A 4 14.31 -4.40 -3.50
C MET A 4 14.51 -3.00 -2.92
N GLU A 5 15.53 -2.26 -3.38
CA GLU A 5 15.68 -0.86 -3.01
C GLU A 5 14.49 -0.09 -3.57
N ILE A 6 13.65 0.43 -2.68
CA ILE A 6 12.53 1.30 -3.03
C ILE A 6 13.16 2.66 -3.42
N PRO A 7 13.07 3.10 -4.69
CA PRO A 7 13.71 4.34 -5.12
C PRO A 7 13.09 5.52 -4.36
N GLY A 8 13.93 6.33 -3.69
CA GLY A 8 13.53 7.48 -2.87
C GLY A 8 12.84 8.65 -3.60
N GLY A 9 12.29 8.45 -4.80
CA GLY A 9 11.84 9.55 -5.67
C GLY A 9 10.32 9.71 -5.85
N ASN A 10 9.52 8.65 -5.66
CA ASN A 10 8.08 8.72 -5.92
C ASN A 10 7.28 8.09 -4.77
N ILE A 11 6.94 8.92 -3.79
CA ILE A 11 6.22 8.52 -2.57
C ILE A 11 4.86 7.87 -2.85
N VAL A 12 4.17 8.23 -3.95
CA VAL A 12 2.92 7.56 -4.38
C VAL A 12 3.21 6.13 -4.80
N HIS A 13 4.26 5.91 -5.58
CA HIS A 13 4.67 4.57 -5.99
C HIS A 13 5.12 3.73 -4.78
N GLN A 14 5.82 4.34 -3.81
CA GLN A 14 6.18 3.65 -2.57
C GLN A 14 4.94 3.19 -1.80
N ALA A 15 3.94 4.08 -1.64
CA ALA A 15 2.67 3.74 -1.00
C ALA A 15 1.95 2.59 -1.71
N GLN A 16 1.99 2.57 -3.06
CA GLN A 16 1.42 1.49 -3.86
C GLN A 16 2.14 0.17 -3.59
N VAL A 17 3.47 0.12 -3.73
CA VAL A 17 4.27 -1.09 -3.51
C VAL A 17 4.09 -1.62 -2.10
N MET A 18 4.16 -0.77 -1.08
CA MET A 18 3.92 -1.17 0.31
C MET A 18 2.51 -1.74 0.48
N SER A 19 1.49 -1.12 -0.12
CA SER A 19 0.12 -1.60 -0.03
C SER A 19 -0.06 -2.97 -0.70
N GLU A 20 0.59 -3.19 -1.85
CA GLU A 20 0.58 -4.48 -2.55
C GLU A 20 1.26 -5.57 -1.71
N GLU A 21 2.43 -5.28 -1.13
CA GLU A 21 3.16 -6.25 -0.30
C GLU A 21 2.34 -6.70 0.92
N PHE A 22 1.77 -5.76 1.69
CA PHE A 22 0.96 -6.10 2.85
C PHE A 22 -0.34 -6.83 2.48
N ARG A 23 -1.00 -6.42 1.39
CA ARG A 23 -2.17 -7.13 0.86
C ARG A 23 -1.80 -8.57 0.48
N ASP A 24 -0.69 -8.78 -0.22
CA ASP A 24 -0.25 -10.10 -0.68
C ASP A 24 0.21 -10.98 0.51
N MET A 25 0.57 -10.38 1.64
CA MET A 25 0.78 -11.05 2.93
C MET A 25 -0.51 -11.38 3.69
N GLY A 26 -1.68 -10.96 3.18
CA GLY A 26 -3.00 -11.25 3.77
C GLY A 26 -3.53 -10.18 4.72
N THR A 27 -2.92 -8.99 4.78
CA THR A 27 -3.44 -7.87 5.58
C THR A 27 -4.78 -7.40 5.00
N ALA A 28 -5.77 -7.14 5.86
CA ALA A 28 -7.06 -6.60 5.43
C ALA A 28 -6.95 -5.11 5.08
N GLN A 29 -7.81 -4.60 4.19
CA GLN A 29 -7.75 -3.21 3.72
C GLN A 29 -7.87 -2.18 4.86
N ASP A 30 -8.78 -2.42 5.81
CA ASP A 30 -9.01 -1.54 6.95
C ASP A 30 -7.85 -1.61 7.96
N GLU A 31 -7.24 -2.78 8.12
CA GLU A 31 -6.04 -2.99 8.91
C GLU A 31 -4.84 -2.25 8.32
N LEU A 32 -4.62 -2.37 7.01
CA LEU A 32 -3.56 -1.65 6.32
C LEU A 32 -3.71 -0.14 6.49
N MET A 33 -4.93 0.40 6.41
CA MET A 33 -5.19 1.82 6.68
C MET A 33 -4.82 2.24 8.11
N LYS A 34 -5.02 1.37 9.11
CA LYS A 34 -4.59 1.63 10.50
C LYS A 34 -3.07 1.60 10.61
N MET A 35 -2.41 0.65 9.94
CA MET A 35 -0.95 0.54 9.93
C MET A 35 -0.27 1.78 9.33
N PHE A 36 -0.83 2.34 8.25
CA PHE A 36 -0.37 3.61 7.69
C PHE A 36 -0.47 4.78 8.68
N ALA A 37 -1.45 4.79 9.58
CA ALA A 37 -1.63 5.85 10.56
C ALA A 37 -0.89 5.60 11.89
N ASP A 38 -0.18 4.47 12.02
CA ASP A 38 0.48 4.05 13.25
C ASP A 38 2.01 4.28 13.17
N PRO A 39 2.59 5.14 14.03
CA PRO A 39 4.03 5.41 14.08
C PRO A 39 4.92 4.17 14.31
N PHE A 40 4.37 3.07 14.83
CA PHE A 40 5.09 1.80 14.95
C PHE A 40 5.58 1.31 13.57
N TYR A 41 4.79 1.52 12.52
CA TYR A 41 5.14 1.17 11.14
C TYR A 41 5.84 2.34 10.45
N GLY A 42 7.07 2.66 10.88
CA GLY A 42 7.78 3.86 10.45
C GLY A 42 7.79 4.14 8.94
N GLY A 43 7.96 3.11 8.09
CA GLY A 43 7.91 3.27 6.63
C GLY A 43 6.52 3.65 6.08
N LEU A 44 5.47 2.97 6.58
CA LEU A 44 4.09 3.28 6.22
C LEU A 44 3.69 4.67 6.77
N TYR A 45 4.02 4.94 8.03
CA TYR A 45 3.70 6.19 8.71
C TYR A 45 4.35 7.40 8.03
N MET A 46 5.62 7.31 7.65
CA MET A 46 6.29 8.40 6.92
C MET A 46 5.61 8.68 5.58
N THR A 47 5.18 7.64 4.89
CA THR A 47 4.42 7.75 3.64
C THR A 47 3.06 8.41 3.86
N TYR A 48 2.37 8.03 4.94
CA TYR A 48 1.11 8.63 5.35
C TYR A 48 1.23 10.12 5.72
N VAL A 49 2.27 10.50 6.45
CA VAL A 49 2.53 11.90 6.81
C VAL A 49 2.83 12.75 5.57
N GLN A 50 3.59 12.22 4.60
CA GLN A 50 3.96 12.95 3.39
C GLN A 50 2.80 13.10 2.38
N LEU A 51 2.01 12.04 2.19
CA LEU A 51 0.91 12.03 1.21
C LEU A 51 -0.41 12.53 1.77
N GLY A 52 -0.62 12.37 3.07
CA GLY A 52 -1.88 12.61 3.72
C GLY A 52 -2.89 11.46 3.56
N LYS A 53 -3.86 11.46 4.46
CA LYS A 53 -4.86 10.40 4.63
C LYS A 53 -5.63 10.06 3.35
N GLU A 54 -6.14 11.07 2.65
CA GLU A 54 -7.02 10.85 1.49
C GLU A 54 -6.27 10.24 0.30
N ALA A 55 -5.01 10.66 0.08
CA ALA A 55 -4.17 10.09 -0.97
C ALA A 55 -3.83 8.63 -0.68
N VAL A 56 -3.40 8.30 0.54
CA VAL A 56 -3.14 6.92 0.96
C VAL A 56 -4.40 6.06 0.86
N LYS A 57 -5.54 6.56 1.33
CA LYS A 57 -6.81 5.84 1.22
C LYS A 57 -7.14 5.49 -0.21
N LYS A 58 -6.97 6.44 -1.14
CA LYS A 58 -7.24 6.22 -2.57
C LYS A 58 -6.32 5.15 -3.16
N ILE A 59 -5.04 5.17 -2.80
CA ILE A 59 -4.04 4.17 -3.22
C ILE A 59 -4.40 2.78 -2.69
N VAL A 60 -4.70 2.68 -1.39
CA VAL A 60 -5.09 1.41 -0.76
C VAL A 60 -6.37 0.87 -1.40
N CYS A 61 -7.41 1.70 -1.63
CA CYS A 61 -8.60 1.26 -2.35
C CYS A 61 -8.27 0.71 -3.75
N GLN A 62 -7.47 1.42 -4.55
CA GLN A 62 -7.07 0.97 -5.89
C GLN A 62 -6.35 -0.38 -5.86
N VAL A 63 -5.44 -0.57 -4.90
CA VAL A 63 -4.69 -1.82 -4.75
C VAL A 63 -5.61 -3.01 -4.44
N TYR A 64 -6.65 -2.83 -3.62
CA TYR A 64 -7.60 -3.90 -3.31
C TYR A 64 -8.64 -4.11 -4.42
N GLU A 65 -9.06 -3.04 -5.11
CA GLU A 65 -9.97 -3.13 -6.26
C GLU A 65 -9.32 -3.83 -7.46
N ASN A 66 -8.02 -3.62 -7.70
CA ASN A 66 -7.29 -4.24 -8.81
C ASN A 66 -7.25 -5.78 -8.74
N ILE A 67 -7.46 -6.39 -7.56
CA ILE A 67 -7.62 -7.85 -7.45
C ILE A 67 -8.89 -8.32 -8.17
N HIS A 68 -10.00 -7.58 -8.05
CA HIS A 68 -11.26 -7.96 -8.69
C HIS A 68 -11.15 -7.96 -10.22
N LEU A 69 -10.26 -7.13 -10.79
CA LEU A 69 -9.99 -7.12 -12.23
C LEU A 69 -9.10 -8.30 -12.67
N LYS A 70 -8.12 -8.71 -11.87
CA LYS A 70 -7.27 -9.88 -12.18
C LYS A 70 -8.02 -11.21 -12.02
N ASN A 71 -8.96 -11.29 -11.07
CA ASN A 71 -9.83 -12.45 -10.88
C ASN A 71 -11.04 -12.47 -11.85
N GLY A 72 -11.13 -11.51 -12.78
CA GLY A 72 -12.15 -11.44 -13.83
C GLY A 72 -11.68 -11.90 -15.22
N GLN A 73 -10.43 -12.35 -15.34
CA GLN A 73 -9.94 -13.07 -16.53
C GLN A 73 -9.93 -14.57 -16.24
N ASP A 74 -11.12 -15.15 -16.16
CA ASP A 74 -11.31 -16.57 -16.44
C ASP A 74 -11.46 -16.75 -17.97
N TYR A 75 -10.76 -17.78 -18.47
CA TYR A 75 -10.68 -18.36 -19.83
C TYR A 75 -9.58 -17.84 -20.77
#